data_AF-A0A6G1K324-F1
#
_entry.id   AF-A0A6G1K324-F1
#
_cell.length_a   1.000
_cell.length_b   1.000
_cell.length_c   1.000
_cell.angle_alpha   90.00
_cell.angle_beta   90.00
_cell.angle_gamma   90.00
#
_symmetry.space_group_name_H-M   'P 1'
#
loop_
_entity.id
_entity.type
_entity.pdbx_description
1 polymer ?
#
loop_
_entity_poly.entity_id
_entity_poly.type
_entity_poly.pdbx_seq_one_letter_code
_entity_poly.pdbx_strand_id
1 'polypeptide(L)'
;MEGSIHEGRVRKWLASSPPVAWTFRQLRELLIGALKQGPIPQHVAFVMDGNRRFARDHKIETVEGHNLGFEALARILEVCYKTGVKVVTIYAFSIENFKRSKHEVDALMAMAKLKLDQLSQHGALLDRYGASIRILGQRNLVKPDVLEAIDRAVSLTAKNDKAILNVCFPYTSRDEITGAVKKTVESYSQPIQNLPPLKRPFSETHITQHIRTQMLGDRLDDASEQSTSRSTSPSSSSNEANLAHSSATSTAFSSSEKGENNPGPPNFQDPETITAEMLTDNMLTGGAPPLDLLVRTSGVQRLSDFMLWQCHEKTSIVFLDCLWPEFDLWNFLPVLVEWQWQRKKIQEQEKGRARSKSD
;
A
#
# COMPACT_ATOMS: atom_id res chain seq x y z
N MET A 1 11.11 -16.51 -55.88
CA MET A 1 10.75 -16.16 -54.49
C MET A 1 9.76 -14.97 -54.47
N GLU A 2 8.66 -15.04 -55.22
CA GLU A 2 7.67 -13.93 -55.32
C GLU A 2 6.31 -14.25 -54.64
N GLY A 3 6.03 -15.50 -54.28
CA GLY A 3 4.75 -15.89 -53.66
C GLY A 3 4.57 -15.50 -52.19
N SER A 4 5.65 -15.47 -51.39
CA SER A 4 5.58 -15.27 -49.93
C SER A 4 5.22 -13.83 -49.51
N ILE A 5 5.65 -12.83 -50.27
CA ILE A 5 5.38 -11.41 -49.98
C ILE A 5 3.93 -11.04 -50.34
N HIS A 6 3.39 -11.65 -51.40
CA HIS A 6 2.04 -11.36 -51.87
C HIS A 6 0.97 -12.00 -50.98
N GLU A 7 1.19 -13.24 -50.51
CA GLU A 7 0.33 -13.90 -49.52
C GLU A 7 0.28 -13.14 -48.21
N GLY A 8 1.41 -12.60 -47.73
CA GLY A 8 1.46 -11.77 -46.52
C GLY A 8 0.67 -10.46 -46.65
N ARG A 9 0.69 -9.82 -47.84
CA ARG A 9 -0.09 -8.61 -48.12
C ARG A 9 -1.59 -8.89 -48.23
N VAL A 10 -1.99 -9.96 -48.92
CA VAL A 10 -3.40 -10.35 -49.06
C VAL A 10 -3.97 -10.81 -47.71
N ARG A 11 -3.20 -11.56 -46.91
CA ARG A 11 -3.59 -11.92 -45.54
C ARG A 11 -3.72 -10.71 -44.62
N LYS A 12 -2.79 -9.75 -44.68
CA LYS A 12 -2.89 -8.49 -43.92
C LYS A 12 -4.09 -7.65 -44.37
N TRP A 13 -4.36 -7.59 -45.67
CA TRP A 13 -5.50 -6.88 -46.24
C TRP A 13 -6.85 -7.53 -45.88
N LEU A 14 -6.93 -8.87 -45.93
CA LEU A 14 -8.09 -9.64 -45.46
C LEU A 14 -8.29 -9.50 -43.95
N ALA A 15 -7.22 -9.55 -43.16
CA ALA A 15 -7.27 -9.34 -41.71
C ALA A 15 -7.69 -7.91 -41.34
N SER A 16 -7.35 -6.92 -42.18
CA SER A 16 -7.79 -5.54 -42.03
C SER A 16 -9.14 -5.24 -42.70
N SER A 17 -9.81 -6.24 -43.26
CA SER A 17 -11.12 -6.02 -43.88
C SER A 17 -12.15 -5.64 -42.79
N PRO A 18 -13.09 -4.72 -43.08
CA PRO A 18 -14.06 -4.27 -42.08
C PRO A 18 -14.83 -5.41 -41.38
N PRO A 19 -15.25 -6.50 -42.07
CA PRO A 19 -15.92 -7.63 -41.42
C PRO A 19 -15.01 -8.43 -40.46
N VAL A 20 -13.74 -8.60 -40.82
CA VAL A 20 -12.78 -9.33 -39.96
C VAL A 20 -12.41 -8.48 -38.75
N ALA A 21 -12.14 -7.19 -38.94
CA ALA A 21 -11.92 -6.26 -37.84
C ALA A 21 -13.13 -6.17 -36.89
N TRP A 22 -14.35 -6.19 -37.44
CA TRP A 22 -15.59 -6.27 -36.65
C TRP A 22 -15.64 -7.58 -35.85
N THR A 23 -15.39 -8.72 -36.49
CA THR A 23 -15.37 -10.04 -35.81
C THR A 23 -14.37 -10.08 -34.67
N PHE A 24 -13.15 -9.58 -34.88
CA PHE A 24 -12.14 -9.49 -33.81
C PHE A 24 -12.58 -8.58 -32.66
N ARG A 25 -13.25 -7.47 -32.96
CA ARG A 25 -13.83 -6.60 -31.91
C ARG A 25 -14.90 -7.33 -31.11
N GLN A 26 -15.82 -8.03 -31.78
CA GLN A 26 -16.87 -8.80 -31.10
C GLN A 26 -16.28 -9.92 -30.24
N LEU A 27 -15.27 -10.64 -30.75
CA LEU A 27 -14.57 -11.67 -29.98
C LEU A 27 -13.88 -11.07 -28.75
N ARG A 28 -13.21 -9.92 -28.90
CA ARG A 28 -12.59 -9.20 -27.79
C ARG A 28 -13.62 -8.81 -26.72
N GLU A 29 -14.75 -8.25 -27.09
CA GLU A 29 -15.81 -7.87 -26.14
C GLU A 29 -16.41 -9.11 -25.45
N LEU A 30 -16.59 -10.21 -26.18
CA LEU A 30 -17.08 -11.49 -25.63
C LEU A 30 -16.09 -12.07 -24.61
N LEU A 31 -14.80 -12.06 -24.91
CA LEU A 31 -13.75 -12.56 -24.01
C LEU A 31 -13.66 -11.71 -22.74
N ILE A 32 -13.72 -10.38 -22.87
CA ILE A 32 -13.77 -9.47 -21.72
C ILE A 32 -15.04 -9.72 -20.89
N GLY A 33 -16.20 -9.91 -21.55
CA GLY A 33 -17.46 -10.23 -20.89
C GLY A 33 -17.43 -11.58 -20.15
N ALA A 34 -16.75 -12.58 -20.71
CA ALA A 34 -16.55 -13.89 -20.08
C ALA A 34 -15.65 -13.79 -18.85
N LEU A 35 -14.53 -13.05 -18.93
CA LEU A 35 -13.64 -12.80 -17.79
C LEU A 35 -14.40 -12.19 -16.61
N LYS A 36 -15.32 -11.26 -16.87
CA LYS A 36 -16.13 -10.58 -15.84
C LYS A 36 -17.05 -11.52 -15.05
N GLN A 37 -17.32 -12.73 -15.53
CA GLN A 37 -18.13 -13.71 -14.80
C GLN A 37 -17.34 -14.40 -13.67
N GLY A 38 -16.00 -14.35 -13.73
CA GLY A 38 -15.12 -14.83 -12.67
C GLY A 38 -14.70 -13.73 -11.69
N PRO A 39 -13.91 -14.06 -10.65
CA PRO A 39 -13.30 -13.04 -9.80
C PRO A 39 -12.38 -12.14 -10.63
N ILE A 40 -12.32 -10.84 -10.36
CA ILE A 40 -11.44 -9.90 -11.07
C ILE A 40 -10.50 -9.25 -10.07
N PRO A 41 -9.20 -9.12 -10.38
CA PRO A 41 -8.27 -8.41 -9.51
C PRO A 41 -8.72 -6.96 -9.34
N GLN A 42 -8.82 -6.49 -8.10
CA GLN A 42 -9.21 -5.12 -7.79
C GLN A 42 -8.07 -4.14 -8.04
N HIS A 43 -6.83 -4.60 -7.86
CA HIS A 43 -5.63 -3.80 -8.08
C HIS A 43 -4.60 -4.58 -8.91
N VAL A 44 -4.22 -4.02 -10.07
CA VAL A 44 -3.20 -4.59 -10.96
C VAL A 44 -2.05 -3.60 -11.13
N ALA A 45 -0.81 -4.07 -11.03
CA ALA A 45 0.39 -3.26 -11.26
C ALA A 45 1.19 -3.74 -12.47
N PHE A 46 1.76 -2.81 -13.24
CA PHE A 46 2.55 -3.09 -14.43
C PHE A 46 3.95 -2.48 -14.37
N VAL A 47 4.97 -3.33 -14.58
CA VAL A 47 6.34 -2.91 -14.90
C VAL A 47 6.51 -2.98 -16.41
N MET A 48 6.42 -1.82 -17.05
CA MET A 48 6.38 -1.62 -18.51
C MET A 48 7.78 -1.66 -19.14
N ASP A 49 8.47 -2.79 -19.03
CA ASP A 49 9.86 -2.96 -19.50
C ASP A 49 9.91 -3.43 -20.97
N GLY A 50 11.00 -3.10 -21.67
CA GLY A 50 11.27 -3.55 -23.03
C GLY A 50 11.19 -2.49 -24.12
N ASN A 51 10.74 -1.26 -23.84
CA ASN A 51 10.55 -0.20 -24.85
C ASN A 51 11.82 0.07 -25.70
N ARG A 52 12.98 0.24 -25.04
CA ARG A 52 14.26 0.48 -25.73
C ARG A 52 14.74 -0.73 -26.54
N ARG A 53 14.51 -1.94 -26.03
CA ARG A 53 14.86 -3.19 -26.73
C ARG A 53 14.00 -3.34 -27.99
N PHE A 54 12.69 -3.11 -27.86
CA PHE A 54 11.75 -3.13 -28.97
C PHE A 54 12.17 -2.15 -30.07
N ALA A 55 12.53 -0.91 -29.68
CA ALA A 55 12.99 0.10 -30.62
C ALA A 55 14.22 -0.34 -31.42
N ARG A 56 15.24 -0.87 -30.73
CA ARG A 56 16.46 -1.37 -31.36
C ARG A 56 16.17 -2.56 -32.29
N ASP A 57 15.37 -3.52 -31.84
CA ASP A 57 15.08 -4.74 -32.58
C ASP A 57 14.27 -4.43 -33.86
N HIS A 58 13.43 -3.39 -33.83
CA HIS A 58 12.67 -2.89 -34.99
C HIS A 58 13.36 -1.77 -35.77
N LYS A 59 14.60 -1.38 -35.39
CA LYS A 59 15.39 -0.30 -36.02
C LYS A 59 14.66 1.05 -36.08
N ILE A 60 13.90 1.36 -35.04
CA ILE A 60 13.24 2.66 -34.85
C ILE A 60 13.92 3.45 -33.74
N GLU A 61 13.62 4.75 -33.65
CA GLU A 61 14.16 5.58 -32.58
C GLU A 61 13.63 5.15 -31.20
N THR A 62 14.43 5.37 -30.16
CA THR A 62 14.06 5.01 -28.78
C THR A 62 12.79 5.72 -28.32
N VAL A 63 12.63 7.00 -28.70
CA VAL A 63 11.43 7.79 -28.40
C VAL A 63 10.19 7.14 -28.99
N GLU A 64 10.29 6.60 -30.21
CA GLU A 64 9.18 5.93 -30.87
C GLU A 64 8.81 4.61 -30.19
N GLY A 65 9.80 3.84 -29.73
CA GLY A 65 9.53 2.67 -28.89
C GLY A 65 8.76 3.00 -27.61
N HIS A 66 9.01 4.17 -27.01
CA HIS A 66 8.23 4.64 -25.87
C HIS A 66 6.83 5.15 -26.26
N ASN A 67 6.65 5.77 -27.43
CA ASN A 67 5.33 6.12 -27.95
C ASN A 67 4.46 4.88 -28.13
N LEU A 68 4.98 3.84 -28.78
CA LEU A 68 4.28 2.56 -28.94
C LEU A 68 4.00 1.90 -27.58
N GLY A 69 4.91 2.04 -26.62
CA GLY A 69 4.68 1.63 -25.24
C GLY A 69 3.51 2.36 -24.58
N PHE A 70 3.33 3.65 -24.84
CA PHE A 70 2.17 4.39 -24.35
C PHE A 70 0.86 3.93 -25.01
N GLU A 71 0.87 3.57 -26.29
CA GLU A 71 -0.30 2.98 -26.94
C GLU A 71 -0.66 1.62 -26.35
N ALA A 72 0.33 0.78 -26.04
CA ALA A 72 0.13 -0.48 -25.33
C ALA A 72 -0.51 -0.25 -23.95
N LEU A 73 -0.04 0.76 -23.20
CA LEU A 73 -0.66 1.17 -21.95
C LEU A 73 -2.13 1.52 -22.13
N ALA A 74 -2.48 2.34 -23.11
CA ALA A 74 -3.87 2.73 -23.35
C ALA A 74 -4.77 1.50 -23.67
N ARG A 75 -4.26 0.55 -24.47
CA ARG A 75 -4.98 -0.70 -24.78
C ARG A 75 -5.20 -1.56 -23.52
N ILE A 76 -4.19 -1.72 -22.68
CA ILE A 76 -4.26 -2.53 -21.46
C ILE A 76 -5.16 -1.87 -20.40
N LEU A 77 -5.06 -0.56 -20.22
CA LEU A 77 -5.94 0.19 -19.33
C LEU A 77 -7.41 0.04 -19.73
N GLU A 78 -7.72 0.11 -21.03
CA GLU A 78 -9.06 -0.18 -21.52
C GLU A 78 -9.53 -1.58 -21.13
N VAL A 79 -8.67 -2.61 -21.26
CA VAL A 79 -9.01 -3.98 -20.84
C VAL A 79 -9.23 -4.06 -19.33
N CYS A 80 -8.36 -3.47 -18.51
CA CYS A 80 -8.50 -3.44 -17.05
C CYS A 80 -9.83 -2.79 -16.61
N TYR A 81 -10.13 -1.59 -17.13
CA TYR A 81 -11.36 -0.89 -16.74
C TYR A 81 -12.62 -1.58 -17.28
N LYS A 82 -12.57 -2.13 -18.50
CA LYS A 82 -13.69 -2.92 -19.03
C LYS A 82 -13.92 -4.21 -18.25
N THR A 83 -12.87 -4.86 -17.74
CA THR A 83 -13.01 -6.05 -16.89
C THR A 83 -13.45 -5.71 -15.46
N GLY A 84 -13.32 -4.46 -15.03
CA GLY A 84 -13.80 -3.99 -13.73
C GLY A 84 -12.70 -3.83 -12.66
N VAL A 85 -11.43 -3.84 -13.08
CA VAL A 85 -10.30 -3.49 -12.20
C VAL A 85 -10.48 -2.07 -11.68
N LYS A 86 -10.34 -1.88 -10.36
CA LYS A 86 -10.56 -0.59 -9.69
C LYS A 86 -9.32 0.29 -9.66
N VAL A 87 -8.16 -0.32 -9.48
CA VAL A 87 -6.89 0.40 -9.39
C VAL A 87 -5.88 -0.23 -10.34
N VAL A 88 -5.29 0.60 -11.20
CA VAL A 88 -4.14 0.21 -12.01
C VAL A 88 -2.95 1.05 -11.59
N THR A 89 -1.82 0.40 -11.28
CA THR A 89 -0.57 1.08 -10.91
C THR A 89 0.50 0.81 -11.96
N ILE A 90 1.16 1.84 -12.48
CA ILE A 90 2.19 1.68 -13.53
C ILE A 90 3.53 2.22 -13.08
N TYR A 91 4.60 1.51 -13.42
CA TYR A 91 5.96 1.99 -13.18
C TYR A 91 6.45 2.83 -14.35
N ALA A 92 6.29 4.16 -14.26
CA ALA A 92 6.65 5.07 -15.35
C ALA A 92 8.11 5.53 -15.29
N PHE A 93 8.61 5.91 -14.11
CA PHE A 93 9.99 6.37 -13.96
C PHE A 93 10.52 6.11 -12.55
N SER A 94 11.69 5.49 -12.45
CA SER A 94 12.33 5.19 -11.18
C SER A 94 13.25 6.33 -10.72
N ILE A 95 13.41 6.51 -9.39
CA ILE A 95 14.45 7.40 -8.85
C ILE A 95 15.84 6.96 -9.36
N GLU A 96 16.06 5.65 -9.50
CA GLU A 96 17.31 5.09 -10.05
C GLU A 96 17.58 5.52 -11.51
N ASN A 97 16.55 5.97 -12.25
CA ASN A 97 16.73 6.43 -13.62
C ASN A 97 17.40 7.80 -13.73
N PHE A 98 17.49 8.57 -12.64
CA PHE A 98 18.31 9.79 -12.62
C PHE A 98 19.81 9.53 -12.77
N LYS A 99 20.27 8.29 -12.60
CA LYS A 99 21.67 7.88 -12.86
C LYS A 99 22.01 7.81 -14.35
N ARG A 100 21.01 7.93 -15.24
CA ARG A 100 21.22 7.96 -16.70
C ARG A 100 21.74 9.33 -17.15
N SER A 101 22.08 9.45 -18.43
CA SER A 101 22.54 10.73 -18.98
C SER A 101 21.48 11.83 -18.84
N LYS A 102 21.91 13.07 -18.61
CA LYS A 102 21.01 14.23 -18.49
C LYS A 102 20.07 14.35 -19.69
N HIS A 103 20.59 14.14 -20.90
CA HIS A 103 19.80 14.17 -22.13
C HIS A 103 18.69 13.12 -22.16
N GLU A 104 18.96 11.90 -21.70
CA GLU A 104 17.95 10.83 -21.62
C GLU A 104 16.89 11.14 -20.56
N VAL A 105 17.30 11.62 -19.39
CA VAL A 105 16.37 12.03 -18.33
C VAL A 105 15.47 13.17 -18.80
N ASP A 106 16.05 14.18 -19.45
CA ASP A 106 15.32 15.33 -19.99
C ASP A 106 14.29 14.90 -21.05
N ALA A 107 14.65 13.97 -21.94
CA ALA A 107 13.74 13.41 -22.93
C ALA A 107 12.58 12.62 -22.28
N LEU A 108 12.86 11.80 -21.26
CA LEU A 108 11.83 11.06 -20.53
C LEU A 108 10.87 11.98 -19.78
N MET A 109 11.37 13.07 -19.20
CA MET A 109 10.56 14.10 -18.53
C MET A 109 9.64 14.83 -19.53
N ALA A 110 10.18 15.24 -20.68
CA ALA A 110 9.40 15.89 -21.73
C ALA A 110 8.31 14.94 -22.28
N MET A 111 8.64 13.66 -22.43
CA MET A 111 7.68 12.64 -22.83
C MET A 111 6.59 12.45 -21.76
N ALA A 112 6.95 12.37 -20.48
CA ALA A 112 5.99 12.23 -19.39
C ALA A 112 4.97 13.36 -19.39
N LYS A 113 5.43 14.61 -19.55
CA LYS A 113 4.56 15.79 -19.71
C LYS A 113 3.55 15.61 -20.86
N LEU A 114 4.04 15.30 -22.05
CA LEU A 114 3.19 15.13 -23.24
C LEU A 114 2.17 13.99 -23.06
N LYS A 115 2.57 12.87 -22.45
CA LYS A 115 1.69 11.72 -22.24
C LYS A 115 0.67 11.94 -21.13
N LEU A 116 1.01 12.68 -20.07
CA LEU A 116 0.05 13.06 -19.03
C LEU A 116 -1.04 13.98 -19.57
N ASP A 117 -0.66 14.97 -20.39
CA ASP A 117 -1.63 15.82 -21.08
C ASP A 117 -2.53 14.98 -22.01
N GLN A 118 -1.98 14.02 -22.76
CA GLN A 118 -2.77 13.12 -23.63
C GLN A 118 -3.77 12.23 -22.86
N LEU A 119 -3.42 11.72 -21.67
CA LEU A 119 -4.31 10.86 -20.88
C LEU A 119 -5.45 11.62 -20.19
N SER A 120 -5.23 12.90 -19.87
CA SER A 120 -6.12 13.69 -19.02
C SER A 120 -7.06 14.64 -19.78
N GLN A 121 -6.94 14.74 -21.11
CA GLN A 121 -7.85 15.53 -21.94
C GLN A 121 -9.30 15.03 -21.89
N HIS A 122 -10.27 15.92 -22.11
CA HIS A 122 -11.69 15.57 -22.14
C HIS A 122 -11.99 14.60 -23.29
N GLY A 123 -12.82 13.57 -23.03
CA GLY A 123 -13.06 12.48 -23.98
C GLY A 123 -11.92 11.47 -24.15
N ALA A 124 -10.79 11.69 -23.45
CA ALA A 124 -9.69 10.75 -23.41
C ALA A 124 -10.05 9.50 -22.58
N LEU A 125 -9.09 8.57 -22.50
CA LEU A 125 -9.27 7.27 -21.91
C LEU A 125 -9.78 7.32 -20.47
N LEU A 126 -9.21 8.19 -19.64
CA LEU A 126 -9.54 8.28 -18.22
C LEU A 126 -10.96 8.81 -18.01
N ASP A 127 -11.35 9.84 -18.75
CA ASP A 127 -12.70 10.41 -18.72
C ASP A 127 -13.76 9.38 -19.16
N ARG A 128 -13.50 8.66 -20.26
CA ARG A 128 -14.39 7.62 -20.78
C ARG A 128 -14.72 6.51 -19.78
N TYR A 129 -13.73 6.12 -18.98
CA TYR A 129 -13.88 5.05 -17.98
C TYR A 129 -14.15 5.57 -16.56
N GLY A 130 -14.21 6.89 -16.36
CA GLY A 130 -14.36 7.50 -15.05
C GLY A 130 -13.19 7.16 -14.11
N ALA A 131 -11.97 7.16 -14.64
CA ALA A 131 -10.75 6.93 -13.88
C ALA A 131 -10.10 8.26 -13.44
N SER A 132 -9.70 8.38 -12.17
CA SER A 132 -8.87 9.49 -11.68
C SER A 132 -7.38 9.12 -11.75
N ILE A 133 -6.51 10.09 -12.07
CA ILE A 133 -5.07 9.89 -12.05
C ILE A 133 -4.47 10.32 -10.72
N ARG A 134 -3.52 9.55 -10.20
CA ARG A 134 -2.69 9.89 -9.03
C ARG A 134 -1.23 9.70 -9.40
N ILE A 135 -0.38 10.66 -9.07
CA ILE A 135 1.06 10.54 -9.27
C ILE A 135 1.72 10.18 -7.93
N LEU A 136 2.37 9.02 -7.90
CA LEU A 136 3.02 8.49 -6.71
C LEU A 136 4.52 8.63 -6.85
N GLY A 137 5.17 9.42 -6.01
CA GLY A 137 6.63 9.59 -6.06
C GLY A 137 7.14 10.91 -5.50
N GLN A 138 8.44 11.14 -5.70
CA GLN A 138 9.15 12.32 -5.25
C GLN A 138 8.93 13.53 -6.16
N ARG A 139 7.98 14.38 -5.78
CA ARG A 139 7.64 15.62 -6.51
C ARG A 139 8.81 16.62 -6.60
N ASN A 140 9.65 16.68 -5.58
CA ASN A 140 10.86 17.53 -5.52
C ASN A 140 11.91 17.19 -6.60
N LEU A 141 11.89 15.97 -7.16
CA LEU A 141 12.82 15.56 -8.23
C LEU A 141 12.27 15.87 -9.64
N VAL A 142 11.03 16.33 -9.75
CA VAL A 142 10.36 16.59 -11.02
C VAL A 142 10.61 18.03 -11.45
N LYS A 143 10.83 18.24 -12.76
CA LYS A 143 10.98 19.58 -13.32
C LYS A 143 9.70 20.41 -13.12
N PRO A 144 9.79 21.73 -12.89
CA PRO A 144 8.62 22.58 -12.65
C PRO A 144 7.56 22.49 -13.75
N ASP A 145 7.97 22.45 -15.02
CA ASP A 145 7.05 22.40 -16.16
C ASP A 145 6.32 21.05 -16.30
N VAL A 146 6.89 19.97 -15.75
CA VAL A 146 6.27 18.64 -15.66
C VAL A 146 5.34 18.57 -14.43
N LEU A 147 5.71 19.22 -13.32
CA LEU A 147 4.84 19.34 -12.14
C LEU A 147 3.53 20.04 -12.48
N GLU A 148 3.58 21.13 -13.24
CA GLU A 148 2.36 21.79 -13.70
C GLU A 148 1.46 20.88 -14.54
N ALA A 149 2.04 20.03 -15.40
CA ALA A 149 1.28 19.07 -16.19
C ALA A 149 0.67 17.96 -15.32
N ILE A 150 1.40 17.49 -14.31
CA ILE A 150 0.90 16.57 -13.28
C ILE A 150 -0.31 17.17 -12.57
N ASP A 151 -0.20 18.41 -12.07
CA ASP A 151 -1.24 19.04 -11.28
C ASP A 151 -2.49 19.33 -12.12
N ARG A 152 -2.31 19.70 -13.38
CA ARG A 152 -3.42 19.79 -14.35
C ARG A 152 -4.10 18.43 -14.56
N ALA A 153 -3.34 17.37 -14.82
CA ALA A 153 -3.89 16.04 -15.08
C ALA A 153 -4.68 15.48 -13.88
N VAL A 154 -4.14 15.66 -12.66
CA VAL A 154 -4.82 15.29 -11.41
C VAL A 154 -6.10 16.10 -11.24
N SER A 155 -6.05 17.41 -11.45
CA SER A 155 -7.22 18.29 -11.30
C SER A 155 -8.34 17.98 -12.30
N LEU A 156 -7.99 17.73 -13.56
CA LEU A 156 -8.96 17.41 -14.63
C LEU A 156 -9.71 16.10 -14.37
N THR A 157 -9.06 15.15 -13.71
CA THR A 157 -9.65 13.82 -13.44
C THR A 157 -10.11 13.64 -12.00
N ALA A 158 -10.02 14.67 -11.15
CA ALA A 158 -10.34 14.58 -9.71
C ALA A 158 -11.79 14.19 -9.41
N LYS A 159 -12.72 14.49 -10.33
CA LYS A 159 -14.15 14.16 -10.19
C LYS A 159 -14.47 12.69 -10.50
N ASN A 160 -13.50 11.95 -11.05
CA ASN A 160 -13.69 10.57 -11.47
C ASN A 160 -13.50 9.60 -10.29
N ASP A 161 -14.52 8.81 -10.00
CA ASP A 161 -14.59 7.95 -8.81
C ASP A 161 -14.71 6.45 -9.12
N LYS A 162 -14.82 6.06 -10.39
CA LYS A 162 -15.07 4.66 -10.77
C LYS A 162 -13.82 3.79 -10.70
N ALA A 163 -12.67 4.37 -11.03
CA ALA A 163 -11.37 3.71 -11.05
C ALA A 163 -10.23 4.71 -10.77
N ILE A 164 -9.03 4.18 -10.52
CA ILE A 164 -7.83 4.96 -10.24
C ILE A 164 -6.68 4.46 -11.14
N LEU A 165 -5.95 5.40 -11.74
CA LEU A 165 -4.64 5.17 -12.35
C LEU A 165 -3.55 5.79 -11.48
N ASN A 166 -2.78 4.95 -10.80
CA ASN A 166 -1.58 5.36 -10.09
C ASN A 166 -0.38 5.33 -11.05
N VAL A 167 0.31 6.45 -11.21
CA VAL A 167 1.53 6.56 -12.01
C VAL A 167 2.71 6.79 -11.07
N CYS A 168 3.58 5.79 -10.97
CA CYS A 168 4.78 5.86 -10.14
C CYS A 168 5.88 6.67 -10.86
N PHE A 169 6.10 7.90 -10.42
CA PHE A 169 6.95 8.89 -11.10
C PHE A 169 7.35 10.08 -10.19
N PRO A 170 8.66 10.33 -9.98
CA PRO A 170 9.76 9.39 -9.84
C PRO A 170 9.59 8.57 -8.56
N TYR A 171 9.73 7.24 -8.64
CA TYR A 171 9.35 6.35 -7.54
C TYR A 171 10.37 5.23 -7.29
N THR A 172 10.57 4.86 -6.03
CA THR A 172 11.09 3.56 -5.59
C THR A 172 10.38 3.13 -4.32
N SER A 173 10.25 1.81 -4.11
CA SER A 173 9.50 1.30 -2.96
C SER A 173 10.22 1.54 -1.63
N ARG A 174 11.55 1.46 -1.60
CA ARG A 174 12.33 1.81 -0.39
C ARG A 174 12.14 3.26 0.03
N ASP A 175 12.04 4.16 -0.94
CA ASP A 175 11.77 5.57 -0.67
C ASP A 175 10.34 5.78 -0.14
N GLU A 176 9.35 5.12 -0.75
CA GLU A 176 7.97 5.11 -0.26
C GLU A 176 7.89 4.61 1.19
N ILE A 177 8.52 3.47 1.50
CA ILE A 177 8.54 2.88 2.85
C ILE A 177 9.18 3.86 3.83
N THR A 178 10.30 4.48 3.45
CA THR A 178 10.96 5.50 4.28
C THR A 178 10.05 6.70 4.52
N GLY A 179 9.32 7.14 3.50
CA GLY A 179 8.33 8.21 3.60
C GLY A 179 7.17 7.87 4.53
N ALA A 180 6.65 6.64 4.45
CA ALA A 180 5.58 6.16 5.32
C ALA A 180 6.02 6.13 6.79
N VAL A 181 7.22 5.59 7.07
CA VAL A 181 7.80 5.59 8.42
C VAL A 181 7.98 7.02 8.94
N LYS A 182 8.51 7.94 8.13
CA LYS A 182 8.66 9.35 8.51
C LYS A 182 7.33 10.01 8.87
N LYS A 183 6.27 9.79 8.07
CA LYS A 183 4.92 10.31 8.36
C LYS A 183 4.34 9.74 9.64
N THR A 184 4.54 8.44 9.90
CA THR A 184 4.12 7.82 11.16
C THR A 184 4.85 8.48 12.33
N VAL A 185 6.18 8.59 12.27
CA VAL A 185 6.97 9.23 13.32
C VAL A 185 6.58 10.69 13.53
N GLU A 186 6.34 11.45 12.46
CA GLU A 186 5.87 12.83 12.54
C GLU A 186 4.53 12.92 13.29
N SER A 187 3.58 12.02 12.99
CA SER A 187 2.28 11.96 13.66
C SER A 187 2.40 11.62 15.16
N TYR A 188 3.33 10.72 15.52
CA TYR A 188 3.59 10.33 16.90
C TYR A 188 4.40 11.38 17.69
N SER A 189 5.12 12.25 16.98
CA SER A 189 5.91 13.34 17.55
C SER A 189 5.06 14.59 17.81
N GLN A 190 3.78 14.60 17.43
CA GLN A 190 2.86 15.67 17.80
C GLN A 190 2.30 15.41 19.20
N PRO A 191 2.29 16.41 20.10
CA PRO A 191 1.62 16.30 21.39
C PRO A 191 0.13 15.97 21.18
N ILE A 192 -0.43 15.11 22.03
CA ILE A 192 -1.85 14.81 22.02
C ILE A 192 -2.62 16.08 22.43
N GLN A 193 -3.07 16.87 21.46
CA GLN A 193 -3.88 18.05 21.72
C GLN A 193 -5.35 17.65 21.94
N ASN A 194 -5.86 17.93 23.14
CA ASN A 194 -7.27 17.87 23.53
C ASN A 194 -7.98 16.52 23.29
N LEU A 195 -7.71 15.56 24.16
CA LEU A 195 -8.82 14.70 24.61
C LEU A 195 -9.73 15.56 25.52
N PRO A 196 -11.08 15.50 25.39
CA PRO A 196 -11.94 15.85 26.52
C PRO A 196 -11.40 15.06 27.72
N PRO A 197 -11.35 15.63 28.93
CA PRO A 197 -10.70 14.97 30.06
C PRO A 197 -11.21 13.53 30.14
N LEU A 198 -10.33 12.57 29.83
CA LEU A 198 -10.59 11.16 30.06
C LEU A 198 -11.06 11.12 31.51
N LYS A 199 -12.31 10.69 31.74
CA LYS A 199 -12.82 10.45 33.09
C LYS A 199 -11.75 9.64 33.79
N ARG A 200 -11.19 10.26 34.82
CA ARG A 200 -9.92 9.95 35.51
C ARG A 200 -9.54 8.47 35.40
N PRO A 201 -8.26 8.15 35.12
CA PRO A 201 -7.80 6.77 35.22
C PRO A 201 -8.15 6.25 36.61
N PHE A 202 -8.70 5.04 36.61
CA PHE A 202 -9.27 4.37 37.75
C PHE A 202 -8.24 4.33 38.91
N SER A 203 -8.57 4.98 40.03
CA SER A 203 -7.69 5.05 41.20
C SER A 203 -7.72 3.71 41.94
N GLU A 204 -6.58 3.01 41.94
CA GLU A 204 -6.34 1.80 42.74
C GLU A 204 -6.55 2.06 44.25
N THR A 205 -6.32 3.31 44.66
CA THR A 205 -6.59 3.82 46.01
C THR A 205 -8.08 3.77 46.36
N HIS A 206 -8.97 4.02 45.40
CA HIS A 206 -10.42 3.89 45.58
C HIS A 206 -10.86 2.45 45.79
N ILE A 207 -10.30 1.46 45.06
CA ILE A 207 -10.54 0.03 45.35
C ILE A 207 -10.06 -0.31 46.75
N THR A 208 -8.83 0.08 47.08
CA THR A 208 -8.21 -0.28 48.36
C THR A 208 -9.02 0.30 49.52
N GLN A 209 -9.49 1.53 49.38
CA GLN A 209 -10.31 2.19 50.39
C GLN A 209 -11.72 1.57 50.46
N HIS A 210 -12.33 1.18 49.34
CA HIS A 210 -13.64 0.53 49.34
C HIS A 210 -13.61 -0.90 49.92
N ILE A 211 -12.57 -1.68 49.60
CA ILE A 211 -12.31 -3.01 50.19
C ILE A 211 -12.05 -2.88 51.69
N ARG A 212 -11.25 -1.89 52.11
CA ARG A 212 -10.94 -1.67 53.53
C ARG A 212 -12.17 -1.22 54.32
N THR A 213 -13.06 -0.43 53.70
CA THR A 213 -14.32 0.01 54.33
C THR A 213 -15.34 -1.14 54.43
N GLN A 214 -15.39 -2.04 53.44
CA GLN A 214 -16.18 -3.27 53.55
C GLN A 214 -15.63 -4.23 54.63
N MET A 215 -14.30 -4.38 54.72
CA MET A 215 -13.65 -5.22 55.74
C MET A 215 -13.78 -4.67 57.18
N LEU A 216 -13.92 -3.34 57.32
CA LEU A 216 -14.15 -2.67 58.62
C LEU A 216 -15.64 -2.56 58.98
N GLY A 217 -16.54 -2.55 57.99
CA GLY A 217 -17.98 -2.57 58.21
C GLY A 217 -18.51 -3.93 58.67
N ASP A 218 -17.83 -5.02 58.34
CA ASP A 218 -18.22 -6.40 58.67
C ASP A 218 -17.69 -6.90 60.03
N ARG A 219 -17.16 -6.00 60.88
CA ARG A 219 -16.55 -6.36 62.18
C ARG A 219 -17.08 -5.58 63.38
N LEU A 220 -18.26 -4.98 63.29
CA LEU A 220 -18.89 -4.27 64.41
C LEU A 220 -20.18 -4.90 64.94
N ASP A 221 -20.46 -6.15 64.58
CA ASP A 221 -21.53 -6.94 65.20
C ASP A 221 -21.00 -8.34 65.60
N ASP A 222 -20.09 -8.41 66.59
CA ASP A 222 -20.19 -9.50 67.57
C ASP A 222 -19.39 -9.26 68.87
N ALA A 223 -20.11 -9.46 69.98
CA ALA A 223 -19.69 -9.83 71.32
C ALA A 223 -18.54 -9.11 72.07
N SER A 224 -19.00 -8.35 73.08
CA SER A 224 -18.46 -8.27 74.44
C SER A 224 -17.80 -9.54 75.01
N GLU A 225 -16.66 -9.42 75.69
CA GLU A 225 -16.46 -9.76 77.12
C GLU A 225 -14.97 -9.82 77.56
N GLN A 226 -14.74 -9.20 78.73
CA GLN A 226 -13.75 -9.44 79.81
C GLN A 226 -12.41 -10.23 79.63
N SER A 227 -11.36 -9.59 80.20
CA SER A 227 -10.44 -10.11 81.25
C SER A 227 -8.98 -10.52 80.91
N THR A 228 -8.07 -9.79 81.58
CA THR A 228 -6.89 -10.21 82.37
C THR A 228 -5.70 -10.99 81.78
N SER A 229 -4.52 -10.36 81.98
CA SER A 229 -3.26 -10.89 82.54
C SER A 229 -2.29 -11.79 81.73
N ARG A 230 -1.12 -11.19 81.45
CA ARG A 230 0.24 -11.49 81.98
C ARG A 230 0.93 -12.82 81.63
N SER A 231 2.24 -12.65 81.32
CA SER A 231 3.39 -13.58 81.51
C SER A 231 3.55 -14.72 80.48
N THR A 232 4.72 -15.25 80.09
CA THR A 232 6.17 -14.96 80.20
C THR A 232 6.87 -15.97 79.25
N SER A 233 8.06 -15.64 78.74
CA SER A 233 9.05 -16.46 77.99
C SER A 233 9.55 -17.73 78.78
N PRO A 234 10.56 -18.57 78.36
CA PRO A 234 11.53 -18.48 77.24
C PRO A 234 12.06 -19.82 76.59
N SER A 235 13.07 -19.65 75.71
CA SER A 235 14.20 -20.57 75.32
C SER A 235 13.94 -21.61 74.21
N SER A 236 14.87 -22.02 73.31
CA SER A 236 16.34 -21.97 73.21
C SER A 236 16.87 -22.28 71.78
N SER A 237 18.10 -21.81 71.46
CA SER A 237 19.15 -22.36 70.54
C SER A 237 18.86 -22.53 69.03
N SER A 238 19.75 -22.32 68.06
CA SER A 238 21.14 -21.87 67.94
C SER A 238 21.50 -21.78 66.44
N ASN A 239 22.50 -20.95 66.12
CA ASN A 239 23.40 -20.98 64.95
C ASN A 239 23.05 -20.28 63.61
N GLU A 240 23.96 -19.32 63.32
CA GLU A 240 24.75 -19.12 62.10
C GLU A 240 24.39 -18.01 61.08
N ALA A 241 25.39 -17.11 60.98
CA ALA A 241 25.94 -16.46 59.78
C ALA A 241 25.24 -15.22 59.17
N ASN A 242 25.83 -14.06 59.51
CA ASN A 242 26.40 -13.06 58.59
C ASN A 242 25.62 -12.68 57.32
N LEU A 243 25.11 -11.44 57.24
CA LEU A 243 25.75 -10.33 56.52
C LEU A 243 24.87 -9.07 56.54
N ALA A 244 25.56 -7.94 56.60
CA ALA A 244 25.06 -6.61 56.92
C ALA A 244 24.28 -5.93 55.77
N HIS A 245 23.17 -5.27 56.13
CA HIS A 245 22.68 -4.10 55.41
C HIS A 245 22.49 -2.95 56.40
N SER A 246 23.32 -1.92 56.23
CA SER A 246 23.32 -0.67 56.99
C SER A 246 22.16 0.25 56.58
N SER A 247 21.41 0.70 57.59
CA SER A 247 20.97 2.07 57.91
C SER A 247 20.93 3.13 56.80
N ALA A 248 19.75 3.68 56.47
CA ALA A 248 19.19 4.97 56.98
C ALA A 248 19.62 6.17 56.08
N THR A 249 18.90 7.26 55.81
CA THR A 249 17.76 7.98 56.42
C THR A 249 17.26 9.04 55.39
N SER A 250 15.97 9.41 55.44
CA SER A 250 15.38 10.77 55.20
C SER A 250 15.67 11.55 53.90
N THR A 251 14.67 12.07 53.19
CA THR A 251 13.90 13.26 53.61
C THR A 251 12.69 13.47 52.69
N ALA A 252 11.52 13.68 53.29
CA ALA A 252 10.34 14.22 52.62
C ALA A 252 10.52 15.73 52.41
N PHE A 253 10.36 16.20 51.18
CA PHE A 253 10.15 17.61 50.89
C PHE A 253 8.76 17.77 50.29
N SER A 254 7.84 18.30 51.10
CA SER A 254 6.55 18.80 50.66
C SER A 254 6.70 20.29 50.43
N SER A 255 6.71 20.71 49.17
CA SER A 255 6.48 22.10 48.79
C SER A 255 5.08 22.20 48.17
N SER A 256 4.19 22.81 48.94
CA SER A 256 2.89 23.29 48.46
C SER A 256 3.13 24.59 47.71
N GLU A 257 3.10 24.57 46.39
CA GLU A 257 2.98 25.79 45.57
C GLU A 257 1.65 25.78 44.83
N LYS A 258 0.81 26.77 45.17
CA LYS A 258 -0.37 27.16 44.43
C LYS A 258 0.06 27.93 43.18
N GLY A 259 -0.44 27.51 42.02
CA GLY A 259 -0.89 28.43 40.99
C GLY A 259 0.11 28.88 39.94
N GLU A 260 0.57 27.95 39.10
CA GLU A 260 0.91 28.24 37.71
C GLU A 260 0.28 27.16 36.84
N ASN A 261 -0.50 27.55 35.83
CA ASN A 261 -0.92 26.66 34.74
C ASN A 261 0.32 26.34 33.89
N ASN A 262 1.24 25.55 34.44
CA ASN A 262 2.27 24.93 33.63
C ASN A 262 1.61 23.76 32.92
N PRO A 263 1.45 23.79 31.58
CA PRO A 263 1.09 22.56 30.88
C PRO A 263 2.19 21.55 31.23
N GLY A 264 1.79 20.41 31.82
CA GLY A 264 2.72 19.32 32.09
C GLY A 264 3.50 18.93 30.83
N PRO A 265 4.59 18.16 30.96
CA PRO A 265 5.37 17.75 29.80
C PRO A 265 4.43 17.19 28.73
N PRO A 266 4.62 17.57 27.44
CA PRO A 266 3.72 17.18 26.38
C PRO A 266 3.56 15.65 26.37
N ASN A 267 2.30 15.20 26.39
CA ASN A 267 1.99 13.78 26.31
C ASN A 267 2.01 13.34 24.84
N PHE A 268 2.80 12.32 24.53
CA PHE A 268 2.96 11.77 23.19
C PHE A 268 2.32 10.38 23.09
N GLN A 269 2.08 9.91 21.87
CA GLN A 269 1.61 8.54 21.65
C GLN A 269 2.73 7.54 21.92
N ASP A 270 2.38 6.37 22.46
CA ASP A 270 3.32 5.29 22.76
C ASP A 270 3.82 4.61 21.47
N PRO A 271 5.13 4.65 21.15
CA PRO A 271 5.69 4.04 19.94
C PRO A 271 5.39 2.56 19.76
N GLU A 272 5.20 1.80 20.85
CA GLU A 272 4.90 0.36 20.81
C GLU A 272 3.52 0.07 20.19
N THR A 273 2.69 1.10 20.02
CA THR A 273 1.38 0.96 19.36
C THR A 273 1.48 0.92 17.83
N ILE A 274 2.61 1.29 17.23
CA ILE A 274 2.78 1.36 15.76
C ILE A 274 2.61 -0.04 15.13
N THR A 275 1.72 -0.16 14.15
CA THR A 275 1.40 -1.42 13.46
C THR A 275 1.77 -1.37 11.97
N ALA A 276 1.88 -2.54 11.33
CA ALA A 276 2.07 -2.63 9.89
C ALA A 276 0.89 -2.03 9.09
N GLU A 277 -0.32 -2.05 9.64
CA GLU A 277 -1.50 -1.41 9.04
C GLU A 277 -1.34 0.11 9.01
N MET A 278 -0.89 0.73 10.11
CA MET A 278 -0.58 2.17 10.12
C MET A 278 0.49 2.55 9.10
N LEU A 279 1.53 1.72 8.94
CA LEU A 279 2.52 1.94 7.89
C LEU A 279 1.91 1.83 6.50
N THR A 280 1.01 0.86 6.29
CA THR A 280 0.28 0.66 5.02
C THR A 280 -0.58 1.86 4.67
N ASP A 281 -1.31 2.42 5.64
CA ASP A 281 -2.14 3.61 5.44
C ASP A 281 -1.30 4.86 5.10
N ASN A 282 -0.06 4.92 5.60
CA ASN A 282 0.87 6.00 5.31
C ASN A 282 1.68 5.84 4.01
N MET A 283 1.60 4.68 3.35
CA MET A 283 2.16 4.47 2.00
C MET A 283 1.48 5.40 0.98
N LEU A 284 2.11 5.60 -0.19
CA LEU A 284 1.54 6.44 -1.25
C LEU A 284 0.26 5.84 -1.85
N THR A 285 0.08 4.53 -1.67
CA THR A 285 -1.11 3.76 -2.07
C THR A 285 -2.12 3.55 -0.93
N GLY A 286 -1.95 4.23 0.21
CA GLY A 286 -2.89 4.17 1.33
C GLY A 286 -4.35 4.36 0.91
N GLY A 287 -5.25 3.55 1.47
CA GLY A 287 -6.67 3.53 1.12
C GLY A 287 -7.02 2.88 -0.24
N ALA A 288 -6.04 2.39 -1.02
CA ALA A 288 -6.31 1.55 -2.18
C ALA A 288 -6.53 0.08 -1.77
N PRO A 289 -7.29 -0.71 -2.54
CA PRO A 289 -7.34 -2.16 -2.35
C PRO A 289 -5.94 -2.80 -2.45
N PRO A 290 -5.70 -3.93 -1.74
CA PRO A 290 -4.44 -4.66 -1.81
C PRO A 290 -4.07 -5.04 -3.24
N LEU A 291 -2.77 -5.09 -3.52
CA LEU A 291 -2.27 -5.44 -4.85
C LEU A 291 -2.49 -6.93 -5.14
N ASP A 292 -3.35 -7.24 -6.10
CA ASP A 292 -3.71 -8.63 -6.43
C ASP A 292 -2.76 -9.26 -7.44
N LEU A 293 -2.28 -8.46 -8.41
CA LEU A 293 -1.50 -8.94 -9.55
C LEU A 293 -0.44 -7.91 -9.94
N LEU A 294 0.82 -8.34 -10.03
CA LEU A 294 1.91 -7.58 -10.61
C LEU A 294 2.40 -8.28 -11.88
N VAL A 295 2.38 -7.56 -12.99
CA VAL A 295 2.88 -8.05 -14.28
C VAL A 295 4.13 -7.29 -14.68
N ARG A 296 5.17 -8.01 -15.07
CA ARG A 296 6.38 -7.43 -15.65
C ARG A 296 6.66 -8.06 -17.01
N THR A 297 6.86 -7.22 -18.02
CA THR A 297 7.22 -7.65 -19.37
C THR A 297 8.72 -7.81 -19.54
N SER A 298 9.15 -8.27 -20.73
CA SER A 298 10.51 -8.34 -21.27
C SER A 298 11.43 -9.46 -20.78
N GLY A 299 10.88 -10.48 -20.13
CA GLY A 299 11.59 -11.68 -19.65
C GLY A 299 12.48 -11.47 -18.44
N VAL A 300 12.48 -10.25 -17.88
CA VAL A 300 13.32 -9.91 -16.72
C VAL A 300 12.61 -10.29 -15.42
N GLN A 301 13.22 -11.18 -14.63
CA GLN A 301 12.66 -11.70 -13.38
C GLN A 301 13.19 -10.97 -12.13
N ARG A 302 12.78 -9.71 -11.94
CA ARG A 302 13.02 -8.94 -10.71
C ARG A 302 11.93 -7.89 -10.50
N LEU A 303 11.80 -7.33 -9.29
CA LEU A 303 10.84 -6.25 -9.04
C LEU A 303 11.40 -4.85 -9.34
N SER A 304 12.73 -4.68 -9.32
CA SER A 304 13.36 -3.36 -9.58
C SER A 304 12.89 -2.24 -8.64
N ASP A 305 12.79 -2.56 -7.34
CA ASP A 305 12.37 -1.61 -6.28
C ASP A 305 10.99 -1.00 -6.55
N PHE A 306 10.05 -1.84 -6.99
CA PHE A 306 8.68 -1.45 -7.32
C PHE A 306 7.69 -2.19 -6.43
N MET A 307 6.84 -1.43 -5.71
CA MET A 307 5.71 -1.93 -4.94
C MET A 307 6.08 -3.07 -3.95
N LEU A 308 7.27 -3.03 -3.34
CA LEU A 308 7.79 -4.11 -2.49
C LEU A 308 6.91 -4.36 -1.27
N TRP A 309 6.47 -3.28 -0.61
CA TRP A 309 5.54 -3.39 0.51
C TRP A 309 4.20 -3.98 0.08
N GLN A 310 3.66 -3.52 -1.05
CA GLN A 310 2.33 -3.94 -1.52
C GLN A 310 2.33 -5.37 -2.07
N CYS A 311 3.47 -5.86 -2.58
CA CYS A 311 3.61 -7.22 -3.11
C CYS A 311 3.88 -8.29 -2.04
N HIS A 312 4.03 -7.91 -0.76
CA HIS A 312 4.54 -8.84 0.26
C HIS A 312 3.61 -10.03 0.53
N GLU A 313 2.29 -9.79 0.48
CA GLU A 313 1.28 -10.79 0.83
C GLU A 313 0.22 -10.92 -0.24
N LYS A 314 -0.04 -12.17 -0.66
CA LYS A 314 -1.18 -12.58 -1.50
C LYS A 314 -1.23 -11.94 -2.91
N THR A 315 -0.16 -11.28 -3.34
CA THR A 315 0.01 -10.79 -4.72
C THR A 315 0.52 -11.90 -5.64
N SER A 316 -0.11 -12.08 -6.79
CA SER A 316 0.44 -12.92 -7.87
C SER A 316 1.44 -12.10 -8.68
N ILE A 317 2.66 -12.61 -8.86
CA ILE A 317 3.73 -11.95 -9.62
C ILE A 317 3.98 -12.74 -10.90
N VAL A 318 3.82 -12.08 -12.04
CA VAL A 318 3.90 -12.72 -13.36
C VAL A 318 4.94 -12.00 -14.21
N PHE A 319 5.91 -12.78 -14.69
CA PHE A 319 6.93 -12.33 -15.64
C PHE A 319 6.59 -12.85 -17.04
N LEU A 320 6.54 -11.96 -18.01
CA LEU A 320 6.24 -12.27 -19.41
C LEU A 320 7.45 -11.95 -20.29
N ASP A 321 7.74 -12.82 -21.25
CA ASP A 321 8.88 -12.65 -22.16
C ASP A 321 8.65 -11.56 -23.22
N CYS A 322 7.40 -11.28 -23.59
CA CYS A 322 7.05 -10.26 -24.58
C CYS A 322 7.54 -8.85 -24.17
N LEU A 323 7.92 -8.02 -25.13
CA LEU A 323 8.30 -6.64 -24.86
C LEU A 323 7.04 -5.79 -24.62
N TRP A 324 7.14 -4.72 -23.82
CA TRP A 324 5.97 -3.91 -23.47
C TRP A 324 5.16 -3.37 -24.67
N PRO A 325 5.76 -2.85 -25.76
CA PRO A 325 4.99 -2.40 -26.93
C PRO A 325 4.20 -3.52 -27.63
N GLU A 326 4.62 -4.77 -27.48
CA GLU A 326 3.97 -5.97 -28.05
C GLU A 326 2.84 -6.49 -27.15
N PHE A 327 2.84 -6.11 -25.87
CA PHE A 327 1.89 -6.61 -24.89
C PHE A 327 0.46 -6.15 -25.22
N ASP A 328 -0.43 -7.13 -25.36
CA ASP A 328 -1.83 -6.89 -25.70
C ASP A 328 -2.80 -7.80 -24.91
N LEU A 329 -4.08 -7.80 -25.31
CA LEU A 329 -5.10 -8.63 -24.69
C LEU A 329 -4.77 -10.13 -24.74
N TRP A 330 -4.15 -10.62 -25.82
CA TRP A 330 -3.86 -12.05 -25.98
C TRP A 330 -2.75 -12.51 -25.06
N ASN A 331 -1.79 -11.64 -24.75
CA ASN A 331 -0.80 -11.92 -23.71
C ASN A 331 -1.41 -11.80 -22.30
N PHE A 332 -2.33 -10.84 -22.09
CA PHE A 332 -2.88 -10.57 -20.77
C PHE A 332 -3.98 -11.55 -20.36
N LEU A 333 -4.76 -12.08 -21.30
CA LEU A 333 -5.89 -12.96 -21.02
C LEU A 333 -5.47 -14.27 -20.31
N PRO A 334 -4.42 -14.99 -20.73
CA PRO A 334 -3.91 -16.14 -19.98
C PRO A 334 -3.50 -15.79 -18.55
N VAL A 335 -2.92 -14.60 -18.33
CA VAL A 335 -2.54 -14.13 -16.99
C VAL A 335 -3.75 -13.93 -16.10
N LEU A 336 -4.81 -13.31 -16.62
CA LEU A 336 -6.06 -13.12 -15.87
C LEU A 336 -6.76 -14.45 -15.57
N VAL A 337 -6.81 -15.36 -16.54
CA VAL A 337 -7.43 -16.69 -16.36
C VAL A 337 -6.66 -17.51 -15.32
N GLU A 338 -5.33 -17.52 -15.38
CA GLU A 338 -4.49 -18.21 -14.39
C GLU A 338 -4.68 -17.62 -12.99
N TRP A 339 -4.72 -16.28 -12.87
CA TRP A 339 -5.01 -15.61 -11.61
C TRP A 339 -6.40 -16.01 -11.07
N GLN A 340 -7.44 -16.02 -11.92
CA GLN A 340 -8.79 -16.45 -11.54
C GLN A 340 -8.81 -17.87 -11.00
N TRP A 341 -8.09 -18.78 -11.66
CA TRP A 341 -8.01 -20.17 -11.26
C TRP A 341 -7.28 -20.35 -9.92
N GLN A 342 -6.16 -19.66 -9.72
CA GLN A 342 -5.41 -19.69 -8.46
C GLN A 342 -6.23 -19.14 -7.29
N ARG A 343 -6.95 -18.03 -7.50
CA ARG A 343 -7.84 -17.45 -6.48
C ARG A 343 -8.95 -18.41 -6.06
N LYS A 344 -9.55 -19.12 -7.03
CA LYS A 344 -10.57 -20.13 -6.73
C LYS A 344 -10.02 -21.26 -5.85
N LYS A 345 -8.83 -21.78 -6.16
CA LYS A 345 -8.16 -22.80 -5.34
C LYS A 345 -7.88 -22.34 -3.91
N ILE A 346 -7.39 -21.11 -3.75
CA ILE A 346 -7.10 -20.53 -2.43
C ILE A 346 -8.40 -20.44 -1.60
N GLN A 347 -9.49 -19.95 -2.20
CA GLN A 347 -10.80 -19.87 -1.53
C GLN A 347 -11.34 -21.25 -1.12
N GLU A 348 -11.15 -22.27 -1.95
CA GLU A 348 -11.54 -23.65 -1.62
C GLU A 348 -10.73 -24.21 -0.44
N GLN A 349 -9.42 -23.95 -0.40
CA GLN A 349 -8.54 -24.35 0.72
C GLN A 349 -8.89 -23.63 2.03
N GLU A 350 -9.17 -22.32 1.97
CA GLU A 350 -9.60 -21.54 3.12
C GLU A 350 -10.93 -22.04 3.69
N LYS A 351 -11.91 -22.35 2.82
CA LYS A 351 -13.19 -22.95 3.22
C LYS A 351 -13.01 -24.34 3.84
N GLY A 352 -12.12 -25.17 3.29
CA GLY A 352 -11.80 -26.48 3.86
C GLY A 352 -11.21 -26.37 5.26
N ARG A 353 -10.24 -25.47 5.46
CA ARG A 353 -9.62 -25.21 6.76
C ARG A 353 -10.58 -24.62 7.80
N ALA A 354 -11.54 -23.81 7.37
CA ALA A 354 -12.56 -23.26 8.27
C ALA A 354 -13.50 -24.36 8.78
N ARG A 355 -13.92 -25.29 7.91
CA ARG A 355 -14.76 -26.43 8.29
C ARG A 355 -14.05 -27.40 9.25
N SER A 356 -12.77 -27.69 9.02
CA SER A 356 -12.00 -28.57 9.91
C SER A 356 -11.66 -27.95 11.27
N LYS A 357 -11.89 -26.64 11.47
CA LYS A 357 -11.71 -25.97 12.77
C LYS A 357 -13.02 -25.83 13.55
N SER A 358 -14.16 -26.05 12.88
CA SER A 358 -15.50 -26.02 13.50
C SER A 358 -16.01 -27.39 13.93
N ASP A 359 -15.39 -28.46 13.42
CA ASP A 359 -15.54 -29.84 13.88
C ASP A 359 -14.46 -30.18 14.91
#